data_AF-A0AAU5C3F5-F1
#
_entry.id   AF-A0AAU5C3F5-F1
#
_cell.length_a   1.000
_cell.length_b   1.000
_cell.length_c   1.000
_cell.angle_alpha   90.00
_cell.angle_beta   90.00
_cell.angle_gamma   90.00
#
_symmetry.space_group_name_H-M   'P 1'
#
loop_
_entity.id
_entity.type
_entity.pdbx_description
1 polymer ?
#
loop_
_entity_poly.entity_id
_entity_poly.type
_entity_poly.pdbx_seq_one_letter_code
_entity_poly.pdbx_strand_id
1 'polypeptide(L)'
;MVARYVVSPRGGRRAHPDITSALRAAAARGRAALIEIAPGRYEETLVVRGDVQLVAAEGPGSVVVGRPRSTVLDASGSVRVHGLTLVGREADVVACHTGTLTLDHTEIRAHSGVALHARPHTTVNLRDSVVTHGRALFTGGAALVERCRFTDAADNAIAVLEGARVSVRGSRIEGSRIHGLRVSDAHAEVVGCELTGTGQAALTADARAGLVVADCVISAVHGEGIMFTEQSRGSVDNTRVTGARHGIGAASGADPVVRGCVLTDCRDTGINVQTEARGRFEDCQVLNSGNIAVFSTRGGAPEVHGGRIAGGNVGIAVSEGGGGRFGNVRVEDLTSVALRVWSGSAASFDHVRVERCPSGLETQGDSGTTADLTDTLFRDFTLPAVTASGQSRVTLRRVTAERGTVGFGVTEDAQLFLHDCAVSTVSSGGAIGMGNGRLFARNLTVSDSEGIGLCGRDASYVDVAHSTFADCAVAGAVFDNGCSGRLVDCSVSGTQGRAVQHNGHVELVSLRTSLPVVRKSAPPAEPPPTIINHGLVIHGDVHDSQFAWSNDVVTQNQQPSEGDGSPS
;
A
#
# COMPACT_ATOMS: atom_id res chain seq x y z
N MET A 1 54.83 13.72 14.55
CA MET A 1 55.51 12.69 13.73
C MET A 1 54.87 11.34 14.06
N VAL A 2 54.23 10.69 13.10
CA VAL A 2 53.56 9.38 13.29
C VAL A 2 54.62 8.29 13.46
N ALA A 3 54.43 7.43 14.46
CA ALA A 3 55.33 6.34 14.77
C ALA A 3 55.05 5.13 13.89
N ARG A 4 56.00 4.71 13.07
CA ARG A 4 55.85 3.54 12.20
C ARG A 4 56.32 2.26 12.89
N TYR A 5 55.50 1.22 12.82
CA TYR A 5 55.76 -0.14 13.30
C TYR A 5 55.45 -1.12 12.17
N VAL A 6 56.31 -2.11 11.97
CA VAL A 6 56.15 -3.13 10.93
C VAL A 6 55.89 -4.47 11.60
N VAL A 7 54.85 -5.16 11.17
CA VAL A 7 54.52 -6.53 11.60
C VAL A 7 54.91 -7.49 10.49
N SER A 8 55.72 -8.49 10.83
CA SER A 8 56.13 -9.56 9.91
C SER A 8 56.26 -10.87 10.68
N PRO A 9 55.38 -11.86 10.44
CA PRO A 9 55.45 -13.17 11.11
C PRO A 9 56.69 -13.97 10.66
N ARG A 10 57.28 -13.62 9.51
CA ARG A 10 58.54 -14.19 9.00
C ARG A 10 59.79 -13.50 9.58
N GLY A 11 59.61 -12.53 10.48
CA GLY A 11 60.68 -11.74 11.05
C GLY A 11 61.17 -10.62 10.13
N GLY A 12 62.13 -9.83 10.62
CA GLY A 12 62.71 -8.68 9.93
C GLY A 12 63.40 -7.74 10.92
N ARG A 13 64.31 -6.89 10.44
CA ARG A 13 65.01 -5.93 11.31
C ARG A 13 64.00 -4.93 11.88
N ARG A 14 63.84 -4.92 13.22
CA ARG A 14 62.86 -4.08 13.95
C ARG A 14 61.39 -4.40 13.63
N ALA A 15 61.10 -5.57 13.07
CA ALA A 15 59.73 -6.04 12.87
C ALA A 15 59.19 -6.68 14.14
N HIS A 16 57.88 -6.53 14.35
CA HIS A 16 57.12 -7.21 15.37
C HIS A 16 56.63 -8.57 14.84
N PRO A 17 56.66 -9.63 15.66
CA PRO A 17 56.22 -10.97 15.23
C PRO A 17 54.70 -11.08 15.04
N ASP A 18 53.93 -10.23 15.72
CA ASP A 18 52.47 -10.23 15.74
C ASP A 18 51.92 -8.79 15.86
N ILE A 19 50.63 -8.61 15.56
CA ILE A 19 50.02 -7.27 15.55
C ILE A 19 49.90 -6.73 16.98
N THR A 20 49.55 -7.60 17.94
CA THR A 20 49.34 -7.22 19.34
C THR A 20 50.61 -6.64 19.97
N SER A 21 51.80 -7.17 19.69
CA SER A 21 53.07 -6.66 20.20
C SER A 21 53.43 -5.30 19.60
N ALA A 22 53.10 -5.06 18.33
CA ALA A 22 53.25 -3.74 17.71
C ALA A 22 52.30 -2.71 18.36
N LEU A 23 51.05 -3.10 18.61
CA LEU A 23 50.07 -2.27 19.32
C LEU A 23 50.51 -1.95 20.76
N ARG A 24 51.03 -2.93 21.52
CA ARG A 24 51.60 -2.68 22.86
C ARG A 24 52.76 -1.70 22.81
N ALA A 25 53.65 -1.82 21.82
CA ALA A 25 54.79 -0.92 21.65
C ALA A 25 54.37 0.49 21.16
N ALA A 26 53.26 0.62 20.46
CA ALA A 26 52.64 1.89 20.11
C ALA A 26 52.02 2.57 21.35
N ALA A 27 51.20 1.82 22.10
CA ALA A 27 50.54 2.31 23.31
C ALA A 27 51.53 2.82 24.35
N ALA A 28 52.65 2.11 24.58
CA ALA A 28 53.70 2.52 25.52
C ALA A 28 54.34 3.87 25.19
N ARG A 29 54.27 4.34 23.93
CA ARG A 29 54.80 5.65 23.51
C ARG A 29 53.76 6.77 23.56
N GLY A 30 52.47 6.46 23.67
CA GLY A 30 51.37 7.43 23.78
C GLY A 30 51.26 8.42 22.60
N ARG A 31 51.78 8.07 21.42
CA ARG A 31 51.80 8.92 20.22
C ARG A 31 51.06 8.27 19.06
N ALA A 32 50.63 9.07 18.09
CA ALA A 32 50.01 8.58 16.86
C ALA A 32 50.88 7.49 16.20
N ALA A 33 50.28 6.37 15.80
CA ALA A 33 50.99 5.20 15.30
C ALA A 33 50.44 4.67 13.98
N LEU A 34 51.34 4.22 13.11
CA LEU A 34 51.05 3.48 11.88
C LEU A 34 51.62 2.07 12.05
N ILE A 35 50.74 1.08 12.00
CA ILE A 35 51.07 -0.35 12.03
C ILE A 35 50.89 -0.89 10.61
N GLU A 36 51.99 -1.17 9.93
CA GLU A 36 51.99 -1.83 8.63
C GLU A 36 52.14 -3.33 8.81
N ILE A 37 51.24 -4.08 8.20
CA ILE A 37 51.08 -5.52 8.47
C ILE A 37 51.38 -6.29 7.18
N ALA A 38 52.43 -7.11 7.21
CA ALA A 38 52.77 -7.99 6.11
C ALA A 38 51.67 -9.05 5.87
N PRO A 39 51.56 -9.61 4.65
CA PRO A 39 50.55 -10.62 4.37
C PRO A 39 50.61 -11.82 5.31
N GLY A 40 49.44 -12.30 5.72
CA GLY A 40 49.36 -13.43 6.63
C GLY A 40 47.99 -13.62 7.27
N ARG A 41 47.88 -14.73 7.98
CA ARG A 41 46.74 -15.03 8.87
C ARG A 41 47.20 -14.81 10.31
N TYR A 42 46.47 -13.98 11.03
CA TYR A 42 46.77 -13.56 12.39
C TYR A 42 45.63 -14.00 13.31
N GLU A 43 45.90 -14.96 14.18
CA GLU A 43 44.93 -15.44 15.16
C GLU A 43 45.01 -14.60 16.45
N GLU A 44 44.50 -13.38 16.39
CA GLU A 44 44.69 -12.36 17.43
C GLU A 44 43.41 -11.57 17.73
N THR A 45 43.38 -10.96 18.91
CA THR A 45 42.40 -9.94 19.31
C THR A 45 43.10 -8.59 19.34
N LEU A 46 42.62 -7.63 18.56
CA LEU A 46 43.23 -6.31 18.42
C LEU A 46 42.53 -5.31 19.35
N VAL A 47 43.17 -5.00 20.47
CA VAL A 47 42.73 -3.90 21.36
C VAL A 47 43.49 -2.63 20.95
N VAL A 48 42.79 -1.71 20.30
CA VAL A 48 43.37 -0.49 19.73
C VAL A 48 42.87 0.73 20.49
N ARG A 49 43.82 1.52 21.01
CA ARG A 49 43.55 2.71 21.83
C ARG A 49 44.36 3.91 21.33
N GLY A 50 43.73 5.08 21.23
CA GLY A 50 44.38 6.34 20.82
C GLY A 50 44.29 6.60 19.32
N ASP A 51 45.28 7.32 18.75
CA ASP A 51 45.40 7.59 17.31
C ASP A 51 46.25 6.51 16.63
N VAL A 52 45.59 5.54 16.00
CA VAL A 52 46.27 4.37 15.42
C VAL A 52 45.72 4.05 14.04
N GLN A 53 46.62 3.83 13.09
CA GLN A 53 46.32 3.35 11.75
C GLN A 53 46.86 1.93 11.57
N LEU A 54 45.99 0.99 11.17
CA LEU A 54 46.32 -0.37 10.77
C LEU A 54 46.23 -0.48 9.25
N VAL A 55 47.29 -0.95 8.58
CA VAL A 55 47.36 -1.03 7.13
C VAL A 55 47.89 -2.37 6.68
N ALA A 56 47.19 -3.04 5.77
CA ALA A 56 47.71 -4.18 5.04
C ALA A 56 48.80 -3.71 4.04
N ALA A 57 50.03 -4.16 4.22
CA ALA A 57 51.19 -3.65 3.48
C ALA A 57 51.15 -3.97 1.97
N GLU A 58 50.47 -5.05 1.57
CA GLU A 58 50.30 -5.46 0.17
C GLU A 58 48.86 -5.27 -0.32
N GLY A 59 48.08 -4.41 0.36
CA GLY A 59 46.72 -4.05 -0.05
C GLY A 59 45.61 -4.98 0.47
N PRO A 60 44.35 -4.70 0.09
CA PRO A 60 43.17 -5.41 0.62
C PRO A 60 43.22 -6.93 0.44
N GLY A 61 42.85 -7.66 1.48
CA GLY A 61 42.79 -9.12 1.47
C GLY A 61 44.13 -9.83 1.72
N SER A 62 45.25 -9.11 1.79
CA SER A 62 46.56 -9.70 2.10
C SER A 62 46.69 -10.07 3.59
N VAL A 63 45.92 -9.41 4.47
CA VAL A 63 45.95 -9.60 5.92
C VAL A 63 44.58 -10.07 6.41
N VAL A 64 44.55 -11.28 6.97
CA VAL A 64 43.36 -11.86 7.62
C VAL A 64 43.60 -11.92 9.12
N VAL A 65 42.77 -11.24 9.89
CA VAL A 65 42.78 -11.28 11.36
C VAL A 65 41.49 -11.92 11.84
N GLY A 66 41.59 -12.84 12.77
CA GLY A 66 40.38 -13.44 13.33
C GLY A 66 40.66 -14.28 14.56
N ARG A 67 39.69 -14.32 15.47
CA ARG A 67 39.75 -15.18 16.65
C ARG A 67 38.33 -15.60 17.04
N PRO A 68 38.03 -16.91 17.09
CA PRO A 68 36.69 -17.38 17.44
C PRO A 68 36.24 -16.89 18.82
N ARG A 69 34.93 -16.63 18.99
CA ARG A 69 34.30 -16.32 20.29
C ARG A 69 34.89 -15.11 21.03
N SER A 70 35.50 -14.17 20.31
CA SER A 70 36.05 -12.94 20.87
C SER A 70 35.90 -11.80 19.88
N THR A 71 35.90 -10.57 20.39
CA THR A 71 36.00 -9.40 19.53
C THR A 71 37.32 -9.37 18.80
N VAL A 72 37.30 -9.25 17.47
CA VAL A 72 38.53 -9.25 16.65
C VAL A 72 39.18 -7.88 16.69
N LEU A 73 38.40 -6.80 16.57
CA LEU A 73 38.87 -5.43 16.71
C LEU A 73 38.04 -4.69 17.75
N ASP A 74 38.65 -4.36 18.88
CA ASP A 74 38.10 -3.47 19.89
C ASP A 74 38.81 -2.11 19.79
N ALA A 75 38.10 -1.11 19.29
CA ALA A 75 38.62 0.23 19.02
C ALA A 75 38.10 1.28 20.02
N SER A 76 39.01 2.15 20.49
CA SER A 76 38.65 3.37 21.22
C SER A 76 39.65 4.50 20.91
N GLY A 77 39.17 5.69 20.59
CA GLY A 77 40.02 6.81 20.15
C GLY A 77 39.85 7.12 18.67
N SER A 78 40.92 7.48 17.95
CA SER A 78 40.91 7.71 16.50
C SER A 78 41.58 6.54 15.79
N VAL A 79 40.78 5.55 15.38
CA VAL A 79 41.29 4.31 14.80
C VAL A 79 40.96 4.26 13.32
N ARG A 80 41.97 3.98 12.49
CA ARG A 80 41.83 3.81 11.04
C ARG A 80 42.31 2.44 10.62
N VAL A 81 41.51 1.72 9.85
CA VAL A 81 41.85 0.40 9.31
C VAL A 81 41.74 0.46 7.80
N HIS A 82 42.79 0.01 7.12
CA HIS A 82 42.83 -0.05 5.66
C HIS A 82 43.28 -1.43 5.17
N GLY A 83 42.44 -2.10 4.39
CA GLY A 83 42.80 -3.32 3.67
C GLY A 83 42.80 -4.63 4.48
N LEU A 84 42.28 -4.64 5.70
CA LEU A 84 42.25 -5.85 6.53
C LEU A 84 40.96 -6.66 6.28
N THR A 85 41.06 -7.98 6.35
CA THR A 85 39.93 -8.89 6.47
C THR A 85 39.79 -9.34 7.93
N LEU A 86 38.67 -9.01 8.57
CA LEU A 86 38.36 -9.32 9.96
C LEU A 86 37.31 -10.44 10.02
N VAL A 87 37.67 -11.57 10.61
CA VAL A 87 36.82 -12.77 10.64
C VAL A 87 36.49 -13.16 12.07
N GLY A 88 35.22 -13.10 12.42
CA GLY A 88 34.74 -13.51 13.73
C GLY A 88 33.52 -14.43 13.68
N ARG A 89 33.23 -15.01 14.83
CA ARG A 89 32.14 -15.96 15.04
C ARG A 89 31.62 -15.86 16.47
N GLU A 90 30.30 -15.92 16.63
CA GLU A 90 29.59 -15.95 17.94
C GLU A 90 29.76 -14.69 18.83
N ALA A 91 30.51 -13.68 18.37
CA ALA A 91 30.76 -12.41 19.08
C ALA A 91 30.79 -11.24 18.08
N ASP A 92 30.87 -10.01 18.61
CA ASP A 92 31.08 -8.80 17.80
C ASP A 92 32.42 -8.92 17.04
N VAL A 93 32.49 -8.78 15.71
CA VAL A 93 33.77 -8.84 14.99
C VAL A 93 34.55 -7.53 15.19
N VAL A 94 33.86 -6.41 15.03
CA VAL A 94 34.39 -5.06 15.25
C VAL A 94 33.52 -4.34 16.28
N ALA A 95 34.13 -3.79 17.32
CA ALA A 95 33.48 -2.93 18.30
C ALA A 95 34.18 -1.57 18.36
N CYS A 96 33.42 -0.49 18.23
CA CYS A 96 33.88 0.87 18.52
C CYS A 96 33.20 1.32 19.81
N HIS A 97 33.97 1.53 20.87
CA HIS A 97 33.44 1.92 22.18
C HIS A 97 33.35 3.44 22.35
N THR A 98 34.37 4.17 21.88
CA THR A 98 34.42 5.64 21.95
C THR A 98 35.26 6.21 20.81
N GLY A 99 34.98 7.44 20.41
CA GLY A 99 35.76 8.16 19.41
C GLY A 99 35.36 7.84 17.97
N THR A 100 36.34 7.86 17.06
CA THR A 100 36.14 7.69 15.63
C THR A 100 36.79 6.41 15.11
N LEU A 101 36.03 5.58 14.41
CA LEU A 101 36.54 4.42 13.69
C LEU A 101 36.34 4.62 12.18
N THR A 102 37.40 4.52 11.40
CA THR A 102 37.32 4.47 9.93
C THR A 102 37.75 3.10 9.44
N LEU A 103 36.88 2.45 8.67
CA LEU A 103 37.12 1.19 7.99
C LEU A 103 37.07 1.46 6.48
N ASP A 104 38.23 1.35 5.84
CA ASP A 104 38.41 1.65 4.43
C ASP A 104 38.96 0.41 3.72
N HIS A 105 38.34 -0.01 2.60
CA HIS A 105 38.72 -1.25 1.91
C HIS A 105 38.82 -2.47 2.85
N THR A 106 37.94 -2.53 3.85
CA THR A 106 37.97 -3.54 4.91
C THR A 106 36.87 -4.57 4.67
N GLU A 107 37.17 -5.84 4.90
CA GLU A 107 36.17 -6.91 4.83
C GLU A 107 35.88 -7.43 6.24
N ILE A 108 34.61 -7.53 6.61
CA ILE A 108 34.16 -8.04 7.91
C ILE A 108 33.27 -9.26 7.67
N ARG A 109 33.71 -10.43 8.16
CA ARG A 109 32.96 -11.69 8.05
C ARG A 109 32.49 -12.14 9.43
N ALA A 110 31.19 -12.09 9.67
CA ALA A 110 30.61 -12.30 10.99
C ALA A 110 29.63 -13.48 11.00
N HIS A 111 30.12 -14.67 11.35
CA HIS A 111 29.28 -15.87 11.39
C HIS A 111 28.53 -15.93 12.72
N SER A 112 27.21 -15.77 12.69
CA SER A 112 26.35 -15.82 13.89
C SER A 112 26.77 -14.79 14.96
N GLY A 113 27.01 -13.54 14.56
CA GLY A 113 27.42 -12.44 15.45
C GLY A 113 27.17 -11.06 14.83
N VAL A 114 27.49 -10.00 15.57
CA VAL A 114 27.45 -8.62 15.06
C VAL A 114 28.73 -8.37 14.28
N ALA A 115 28.64 -7.90 13.04
CA ALA A 115 29.83 -7.61 12.25
C ALA A 115 30.52 -6.33 12.74
N LEU A 116 29.73 -5.29 12.97
CA LEU A 116 30.21 -4.01 13.46
C LEU A 116 29.24 -3.49 14.52
N HIS A 117 29.76 -3.15 15.69
CA HIS A 117 29.01 -2.55 16.78
C HIS A 117 29.59 -1.16 17.10
N ALA A 118 28.89 -0.12 16.65
CA ALA A 118 29.17 1.25 17.02
C ALA A 118 28.34 1.61 18.26
N ARG A 119 29.02 1.78 19.40
CA ARG A 119 28.40 2.13 20.69
C ARG A 119 27.97 3.61 20.74
N PRO A 120 27.20 4.02 21.76
CA PRO A 120 26.82 5.43 21.92
C PRO A 120 28.01 6.37 21.91
N HIS A 121 27.79 7.58 21.36
CA HIS A 121 28.82 8.63 21.28
C HIS A 121 30.06 8.26 20.44
N THR A 122 29.89 7.39 19.45
CA THR A 122 30.93 7.07 18.46
C THR A 122 30.64 7.73 17.11
N THR A 123 31.68 7.90 16.29
CA THR A 123 31.55 8.23 14.86
C THR A 123 32.22 7.14 14.05
N VAL A 124 31.48 6.51 13.14
CA VAL A 124 32.00 5.40 12.34
C VAL A 124 31.89 5.68 10.85
N ASN A 125 33.01 5.60 10.14
CA ASN A 125 33.08 5.79 8.69
C ASN A 125 33.42 4.45 8.03
N LEU A 126 32.50 3.90 7.24
CA LEU A 126 32.72 2.72 6.41
C LEU A 126 32.80 3.16 4.97
N ARG A 127 33.88 2.82 4.30
CA ARG A 127 34.13 3.22 2.91
C ARG A 127 34.70 2.08 2.10
N ASP A 128 34.15 1.86 0.91
CA ASP A 128 34.65 0.88 -0.06
C ASP A 128 34.85 -0.52 0.58
N SER A 129 33.96 -0.89 1.50
CA SER A 129 34.11 -2.02 2.44
C SER A 129 32.99 -3.05 2.30
N VAL A 130 33.24 -4.27 2.78
CA VAL A 130 32.30 -5.41 2.67
C VAL A 130 31.97 -5.97 4.03
N VAL A 131 30.69 -6.20 4.29
CA VAL A 131 30.18 -6.85 5.51
C VAL A 131 29.38 -8.09 5.10
N THR A 132 29.77 -9.27 5.57
CA THR A 132 29.08 -10.52 5.24
C THR A 132 28.60 -11.26 6.49
N HIS A 133 27.47 -11.96 6.35
CA HIS A 133 26.85 -12.86 7.33
C HIS A 133 26.26 -12.22 8.60
N GLY A 134 26.75 -11.04 9.00
CA GLY A 134 26.30 -10.36 10.22
C GLY A 134 25.87 -8.91 9.98
N ARG A 135 25.26 -8.34 11.01
CA ARG A 135 24.73 -6.97 11.00
C ARG A 135 25.75 -5.90 11.34
N ALA A 136 25.62 -4.72 10.73
CA ALA A 136 26.19 -3.49 11.26
C ALA A 136 25.16 -2.81 12.18
N LEU A 137 25.53 -2.62 13.44
CA LEU A 137 24.69 -2.09 14.51
C LEU A 137 25.23 -0.75 14.98
N PHE A 138 24.40 0.29 14.90
CA PHE A 138 24.69 1.64 15.37
C PHE A 138 23.71 2.03 16.47
N THR A 139 24.22 2.35 17.67
CA THR A 139 23.43 2.78 18.82
C THR A 139 23.93 4.13 19.32
N GLY A 140 23.07 5.16 19.39
CA GLY A 140 23.40 6.49 19.95
C GLY A 140 24.58 7.26 19.34
N GLY A 141 25.12 6.82 18.21
CA GLY A 141 26.29 7.39 17.53
C GLY A 141 25.97 7.89 16.12
N ALA A 142 27.00 8.37 15.42
CA ALA A 142 26.90 8.79 14.02
C ALA A 142 27.65 7.83 13.10
N ALA A 143 27.16 7.60 11.89
CA ALA A 143 27.92 6.87 10.89
C ALA A 143 27.71 7.35 9.46
N LEU A 144 28.76 7.19 8.67
CA LEU A 144 28.77 7.37 7.22
C LEU A 144 29.18 6.05 6.57
N VAL A 145 28.32 5.51 5.70
CA VAL A 145 28.54 4.27 4.97
C VAL A 145 28.52 4.58 3.48
N GLU A 146 29.68 4.49 2.81
CA GLU A 146 29.82 4.87 1.40
C GLU A 146 30.41 3.75 0.55
N ARG A 147 29.73 3.41 -0.55
CA ARG A 147 30.19 2.39 -1.52
C ARG A 147 30.52 1.05 -0.84
N CYS A 148 29.68 0.67 0.12
CA CYS A 148 29.83 -0.58 0.85
C CYS A 148 28.89 -1.65 0.31
N ARG A 149 29.23 -2.91 0.59
CA ARG A 149 28.37 -4.06 0.30
C ARG A 149 28.04 -4.82 1.59
N PHE A 150 26.76 -5.10 1.80
CA PHE A 150 26.27 -5.94 2.89
C PHE A 150 25.63 -7.18 2.30
N THR A 151 26.09 -8.38 2.68
CA THR A 151 25.53 -9.63 2.14
C THR A 151 25.17 -10.64 3.22
N ASP A 152 24.10 -11.39 2.97
CA ASP A 152 23.74 -12.63 3.68
C ASP A 152 23.53 -12.43 5.19
N ALA A 153 22.99 -11.28 5.59
CA ALA A 153 22.74 -10.98 6.99
C ALA A 153 21.69 -11.93 7.59
N ALA A 154 22.06 -12.60 8.68
CA ALA A 154 21.18 -13.54 9.39
C ALA A 154 19.93 -12.87 10.01
N ASP A 155 19.94 -11.54 10.17
CA ASP A 155 18.85 -10.72 10.67
C ASP A 155 18.66 -9.43 9.84
N ASN A 156 19.05 -8.26 10.36
CA ASN A 156 19.06 -6.99 9.65
C ASN A 156 20.46 -6.74 9.08
N ALA A 157 20.61 -6.28 7.83
CA ALA A 157 21.96 -5.97 7.35
C ALA A 157 22.53 -4.72 8.06
N ILE A 158 21.69 -3.70 8.24
CA ILE A 158 22.01 -2.48 9.01
C ILE A 158 20.91 -2.20 10.04
N ALA A 159 21.30 -1.93 11.28
CA ALA A 159 20.39 -1.51 12.35
C ALA A 159 20.85 -0.17 12.93
N VAL A 160 19.94 0.82 12.91
CA VAL A 160 20.16 2.19 13.38
C VAL A 160 19.18 2.44 14.53
N LEU A 161 19.68 2.43 15.76
CA LEU A 161 18.85 2.38 16.96
C LEU A 161 19.21 3.51 17.94
N GLU A 162 18.28 3.81 18.85
CA GLU A 162 18.54 4.56 20.10
C GLU A 162 19.25 5.90 19.85
N GLY A 163 18.66 6.77 19.05
CA GLY A 163 19.17 8.11 18.75
C GLY A 163 20.34 8.16 17.76
N ALA A 164 20.73 7.02 17.17
CA ALA A 164 21.78 6.99 16.16
C ALA A 164 21.40 7.80 14.90
N ARG A 165 22.43 8.30 14.19
CA ARG A 165 22.29 9.06 12.93
C ARG A 165 23.20 8.48 11.86
N VAL A 166 22.64 7.83 10.85
CA VAL A 166 23.42 7.10 9.86
C VAL A 166 23.09 7.55 8.44
N SER A 167 24.11 7.84 7.64
CA SER A 167 23.96 8.12 6.21
C SER A 167 24.59 6.97 5.40
N VAL A 168 23.81 6.38 4.50
CA VAL A 168 24.20 5.25 3.64
C VAL A 168 24.10 5.71 2.19
N ARG A 169 25.23 5.75 1.48
CA ARG A 169 25.31 6.29 0.11
C ARG A 169 25.96 5.31 -0.86
N GLY A 170 25.39 5.19 -2.06
CA GLY A 170 25.99 4.44 -3.17
C GLY A 170 26.33 2.99 -2.80
N SER A 171 25.56 2.39 -1.90
CA SER A 171 25.87 1.09 -1.28
C SER A 171 24.88 0.02 -1.71
N ARG A 172 25.27 -1.24 -1.53
CA ARG A 172 24.48 -2.40 -1.96
C ARG A 172 24.16 -3.31 -0.77
N ILE A 173 22.89 -3.64 -0.58
CA ILE A 173 22.40 -4.51 0.50
C ILE A 173 21.71 -5.71 -0.13
N GLU A 174 22.20 -6.90 0.16
CA GLU A 174 21.73 -8.14 -0.46
C GLU A 174 21.49 -9.24 0.57
N GLY A 175 20.38 -9.94 0.46
CA GLY A 175 20.19 -11.18 1.21
C GLY A 175 20.10 -10.94 2.72
N SER A 176 19.11 -10.18 3.19
CA SER A 176 18.84 -10.03 4.62
C SER A 176 17.61 -10.84 5.04
N ARG A 177 17.72 -11.65 6.10
CA ARG A 177 16.59 -12.48 6.55
C ARG A 177 15.40 -11.66 7.07
N ILE A 178 15.64 -10.51 7.69
CA ILE A 178 14.60 -9.63 8.23
C ILE A 178 14.56 -8.32 7.44
N HIS A 179 15.41 -7.33 7.74
CA HIS A 179 15.41 -6.05 7.04
C HIS A 179 16.75 -5.74 6.36
N GLY A 180 16.71 -5.05 5.22
CA GLY A 180 17.92 -4.48 4.64
C GLY A 180 18.50 -3.42 5.58
N LEU A 181 17.67 -2.44 5.94
CA LEU A 181 17.99 -1.44 6.97
C LEU A 181 16.77 -1.19 7.87
N ARG A 182 16.99 -1.24 9.18
CA ARG A 182 16.00 -0.90 10.21
C ARG A 182 16.41 0.35 10.97
N VAL A 183 15.49 1.31 11.10
CA VAL A 183 15.61 2.50 11.93
C VAL A 183 14.59 2.45 13.04
N SER A 184 15.02 2.60 14.28
CA SER A 184 14.16 2.54 15.48
C SER A 184 14.58 3.61 16.48
N ASP A 185 13.68 4.54 16.81
CA ASP A 185 13.97 5.68 17.69
C ASP A 185 15.24 6.44 17.28
N ALA A 186 15.48 6.56 15.96
CA ALA A 186 16.73 7.03 15.38
C ALA A 186 16.52 7.68 14.00
N HIS A 187 17.61 8.10 13.34
CA HIS A 187 17.55 8.73 12.03
C HIS A 187 18.47 8.06 11.01
N ALA A 188 17.96 7.78 9.81
CA ALA A 188 18.80 7.33 8.70
C ALA A 188 18.49 8.05 7.38
N GLU A 189 19.51 8.20 6.55
CA GLU A 189 19.45 8.68 5.18
C GLU A 189 20.02 7.59 4.27
N VAL A 190 19.29 7.21 3.22
CA VAL A 190 19.69 6.16 2.27
C VAL A 190 19.59 6.74 0.86
N VAL A 191 20.74 6.93 0.20
CA VAL A 191 20.80 7.64 -1.10
C VAL A 191 21.57 6.84 -2.14
N GLY A 192 20.97 6.65 -3.32
CA GLY A 192 21.65 6.00 -4.45
C GLY A 192 22.02 4.54 -4.16
N CYS A 193 21.22 3.84 -3.35
CA CYS A 193 21.49 2.48 -2.91
C CYS A 193 20.68 1.44 -3.69
N GLU A 194 21.22 0.23 -3.81
CA GLU A 194 20.53 -0.94 -4.34
C GLU A 194 20.24 -1.92 -3.21
N LEU A 195 18.99 -2.34 -3.09
CA LEU A 195 18.55 -3.31 -2.08
C LEU A 195 17.83 -4.48 -2.76
N THR A 196 18.25 -5.70 -2.44
CA THR A 196 17.63 -6.91 -3.01
C THR A 196 17.63 -8.10 -2.06
N GLY A 197 16.64 -8.98 -2.20
CA GLY A 197 16.59 -10.25 -1.45
C GLY A 197 16.36 -10.07 0.05
N THR A 198 15.38 -9.25 0.43
CA THR A 198 15.07 -8.96 1.84
C THR A 198 13.79 -9.66 2.30
N GLY A 199 13.77 -10.19 3.53
CA GLY A 199 12.65 -10.96 4.07
C GLY A 199 11.39 -10.13 4.41
N GLN A 200 11.45 -9.31 5.46
CA GLN A 200 10.31 -8.54 5.95
C GLN A 200 10.19 -7.15 5.31
N ALA A 201 11.28 -6.38 5.25
CA ALA A 201 11.28 -5.12 4.49
C ALA A 201 12.66 -4.77 3.94
N ALA A 202 12.75 -4.06 2.82
CA ALA A 202 14.07 -3.57 2.40
C ALA A 202 14.53 -2.42 3.32
N LEU A 203 13.63 -1.48 3.59
CA LEU A 203 13.83 -0.38 4.54
C LEU A 203 12.64 -0.32 5.51
N THR A 204 12.89 -0.13 6.81
CA THR A 204 11.82 0.07 7.79
C THR A 204 12.17 1.16 8.80
N ALA A 205 11.17 1.97 9.16
CA ALA A 205 11.22 2.96 10.23
C ALA A 205 10.12 2.66 11.26
N ASP A 206 10.49 2.55 12.53
CA ASP A 206 9.57 2.30 13.66
C ASP A 206 9.93 3.18 14.87
N ALA A 207 9.15 3.10 15.96
CA ALA A 207 9.37 3.87 17.18
C ALA A 207 9.71 5.37 16.96
N ARG A 208 8.87 6.10 16.22
CA ARG A 208 9.07 7.53 15.88
C ARG A 208 10.37 7.85 15.11
N ALA A 209 10.98 6.86 14.47
CA ALA A 209 12.18 7.06 13.66
C ALA A 209 11.97 8.04 12.49
N GLY A 210 13.06 8.67 12.06
CA GLY A 210 13.15 9.45 10.83
C GLY A 210 13.91 8.70 9.74
N LEU A 211 13.31 8.49 8.57
CA LEU A 211 13.96 7.82 7.43
C LEU A 211 13.85 8.66 6.16
N VAL A 212 14.98 9.00 5.55
CA VAL A 212 15.05 9.67 4.25
C VAL A 212 15.60 8.69 3.22
N VAL A 213 14.91 8.53 2.10
CA VAL A 213 15.29 7.63 1.02
C VAL A 213 15.27 8.40 -0.30
N ALA A 214 16.36 8.35 -1.07
CA ALA A 214 16.43 9.02 -2.36
C ALA A 214 17.16 8.19 -3.40
N ASP A 215 16.68 8.21 -4.65
CA ASP A 215 17.36 7.63 -5.82
C ASP A 215 17.75 6.15 -5.64
N CYS A 216 16.93 5.38 -4.92
CA CYS A 216 17.21 3.97 -4.62
C CYS A 216 16.51 3.01 -5.59
N VAL A 217 17.07 1.80 -5.71
CA VAL A 217 16.47 0.69 -6.45
C VAL A 217 16.26 -0.49 -5.50
N ILE A 218 15.00 -0.90 -5.33
CA ILE A 218 14.59 -1.95 -4.40
C ILE A 218 13.89 -3.06 -5.18
N SER A 219 14.35 -4.30 -5.01
CA SER A 219 13.78 -5.46 -5.71
C SER A 219 13.78 -6.73 -4.87
N ALA A 220 13.05 -7.76 -5.31
CA ALA A 220 13.04 -9.08 -4.69
C ALA A 220 12.80 -9.06 -3.15
N VAL A 221 11.79 -8.29 -2.73
CA VAL A 221 11.40 -8.18 -1.32
C VAL A 221 10.22 -9.10 -1.02
N HIS A 222 10.30 -9.90 0.05
CA HIS A 222 9.20 -10.80 0.40
C HIS A 222 8.03 -10.08 1.09
N GLY A 223 8.29 -9.11 1.97
CA GLY A 223 7.29 -8.24 2.58
C GLY A 223 7.21 -6.85 1.94
N GLU A 224 7.52 -5.81 2.71
CA GLU A 224 7.39 -4.40 2.36
C GLU A 224 8.62 -3.86 1.61
N GLY A 225 8.47 -3.12 0.52
CA GLY A 225 9.60 -2.40 -0.07
C GLY A 225 10.17 -1.39 0.92
N ILE A 226 9.32 -0.44 1.34
CA ILE A 226 9.64 0.54 2.38
C ILE A 226 8.47 0.59 3.37
N MET A 227 8.76 0.43 4.66
CA MET A 227 7.75 0.43 5.72
C MET A 227 7.95 1.60 6.69
N PHE A 228 6.88 2.33 6.96
CA PHE A 228 6.79 3.30 8.05
C PHE A 228 5.73 2.82 9.06
N THR A 229 6.11 2.65 10.32
CA THR A 229 5.20 2.26 11.40
C THR A 229 5.46 3.05 12.68
N GLU A 230 4.59 2.90 13.67
CA GLU A 230 4.76 3.42 15.04
C GLU A 230 5.12 4.92 15.07
N GLN A 231 4.29 5.73 14.43
CA GLN A 231 4.43 7.19 14.35
C GLN A 231 5.76 7.66 13.73
N SER A 232 6.48 6.79 13.01
CA SER A 232 7.66 7.18 12.23
C SER A 232 7.30 8.13 11.09
N ARG A 233 8.30 8.88 10.64
CA ARG A 233 8.18 9.89 9.59
C ARG A 233 9.37 9.85 8.66
N GLY A 234 9.23 10.46 7.50
CA GLY A 234 10.32 10.43 6.53
C GLY A 234 9.93 10.95 5.16
N SER A 235 10.89 10.89 4.24
CA SER A 235 10.64 11.09 2.82
C SER A 235 11.21 9.97 1.98
N VAL A 236 10.54 9.71 0.85
CA VAL A 236 10.99 8.78 -0.18
C VAL A 236 10.88 9.50 -1.52
N ASP A 237 12.00 9.78 -2.15
CA ASP A 237 12.06 10.59 -3.37
C ASP A 237 12.72 9.76 -4.51
N ASN A 238 12.13 9.78 -5.71
CA ASN A 238 12.67 9.18 -6.94
C ASN A 238 13.15 7.73 -6.82
N THR A 239 12.47 6.93 -5.99
CA THR A 239 12.86 5.56 -5.69
C THR A 239 12.00 4.56 -6.46
N ARG A 240 12.63 3.49 -6.96
CA ARG A 240 11.94 2.40 -7.65
C ARG A 240 11.84 1.17 -6.75
N VAL A 241 10.62 0.63 -6.63
CA VAL A 241 10.35 -0.64 -5.95
C VAL A 241 9.71 -1.60 -6.93
N THR A 242 10.29 -2.79 -7.09
CA THR A 242 9.75 -3.83 -8.00
C THR A 242 9.57 -5.16 -7.28
N GLY A 243 8.38 -5.76 -7.41
CA GLY A 243 8.15 -7.12 -6.95
C GLY A 243 8.10 -7.30 -5.43
N ALA A 244 7.79 -6.25 -4.65
CA ALA A 244 7.50 -6.39 -3.22
C ALA A 244 6.09 -6.96 -2.98
N ARG A 245 5.75 -7.40 -1.76
CA ARG A 245 4.33 -7.69 -1.43
C ARG A 245 3.54 -6.39 -1.43
N HIS A 246 4.00 -5.42 -0.64
CA HIS A 246 3.61 -4.04 -0.83
C HIS A 246 4.79 -3.13 -1.15
N GLY A 247 4.59 -2.19 -2.06
CA GLY A 247 5.64 -1.27 -2.49
C GLY A 247 6.07 -0.34 -1.36
N ILE A 248 5.12 0.46 -0.85
CA ILE A 248 5.30 1.32 0.32
C ILE A 248 4.14 1.11 1.29
N GLY A 249 4.48 0.80 2.54
CA GLY A 249 3.53 0.62 3.64
C GLY A 249 3.63 1.76 4.66
N ALA A 250 2.48 2.23 5.15
CA ALA A 250 2.37 3.11 6.30
C ALA A 250 1.36 2.55 7.30
N ALA A 251 1.74 2.43 8.57
CA ALA A 251 0.88 1.91 9.64
C ALA A 251 1.05 2.66 10.96
N SER A 252 0.12 2.45 11.89
CA SER A 252 0.23 2.86 13.30
C SER A 252 0.58 4.34 13.48
N GLY A 253 -0.19 5.20 12.82
CA GLY A 253 -0.03 6.66 12.90
C GLY A 253 1.22 7.23 12.22
N ALA A 254 1.93 6.45 11.39
CA ALA A 254 3.03 6.95 10.57
C ALA A 254 2.56 8.00 9.53
N ASP A 255 3.46 8.90 9.13
CA ASP A 255 3.15 10.00 8.20
C ASP A 255 4.35 10.30 7.28
N PRO A 256 4.61 9.46 6.26
CA PRO A 256 5.68 9.66 5.29
C PRO A 256 5.28 10.60 4.14
N VAL A 257 6.28 11.14 3.45
CA VAL A 257 6.10 11.93 2.23
C VAL A 257 6.82 11.26 1.07
N VAL A 258 6.10 10.85 0.04
CA VAL A 258 6.62 10.06 -1.06
C VAL A 258 6.46 10.82 -2.36
N ARG A 259 7.53 10.98 -3.15
CA ARG A 259 7.51 11.77 -4.39
C ARG A 259 8.16 11.06 -5.56
N GLY A 260 7.54 11.11 -6.73
CA GLY A 260 8.14 10.65 -7.99
C GLY A 260 8.57 9.18 -7.98
N CYS A 261 8.01 8.37 -7.08
CA CYS A 261 8.39 6.97 -6.91
C CYS A 261 7.65 6.08 -7.90
N VAL A 262 8.31 4.98 -8.29
CA VAL A 262 7.74 4.00 -9.23
C VAL A 262 7.65 2.64 -8.54
N LEU A 263 6.42 2.19 -8.31
CA LEU A 263 6.10 0.92 -7.66
C LEU A 263 5.52 -0.02 -8.72
N THR A 264 6.28 -1.05 -9.11
CA THR A 264 5.85 -1.97 -10.17
C THR A 264 5.75 -3.40 -9.69
N ASP A 265 4.77 -4.13 -10.23
CA ASP A 265 4.63 -5.58 -10.07
C ASP A 265 4.55 -5.99 -8.59
N CYS A 266 3.96 -5.12 -7.76
CA CYS A 266 3.73 -5.42 -6.35
C CYS A 266 2.71 -6.58 -6.26
N ARG A 267 3.06 -7.65 -5.55
CA ARG A 267 2.26 -8.88 -5.53
C ARG A 267 0.86 -8.70 -4.95
N ASP A 268 0.70 -7.74 -4.03
CA ASP A 268 -0.57 -7.42 -3.40
C ASP A 268 -0.91 -5.94 -3.65
N THR A 269 -0.19 -5.03 -2.98
CA THR A 269 -0.55 -3.60 -2.99
C THR A 269 0.60 -2.68 -3.40
N GLY A 270 0.36 -1.64 -4.20
CA GLY A 270 1.39 -0.63 -4.43
C GLY A 270 1.67 0.21 -3.19
N ILE A 271 0.68 1.01 -2.80
CA ILE A 271 0.69 1.88 -1.62
C ILE A 271 -0.33 1.36 -0.62
N ASN A 272 0.10 0.96 0.58
CA ASN A 272 -0.76 0.41 1.62
C ASN A 272 -0.73 1.30 2.87
N VAL A 273 -1.82 2.03 3.14
CA VAL A 273 -1.93 2.95 4.28
C VAL A 273 -3.01 2.47 5.23
N GLN A 274 -2.63 2.18 6.47
CA GLN A 274 -3.51 1.50 7.41
C GLN A 274 -3.31 1.90 8.86
N THR A 275 -4.22 1.49 9.74
CA THR A 275 -4.05 1.64 11.20
C THR A 275 -3.74 3.08 11.58
N GLU A 276 -4.67 3.98 11.22
CA GLU A 276 -4.59 5.42 11.48
C GLU A 276 -3.37 6.14 10.87
N ALA A 277 -2.62 5.47 10.00
CA ALA A 277 -1.53 6.11 9.27
C ALA A 277 -2.04 7.13 8.27
N ARG A 278 -1.21 8.14 8.05
CA ARG A 278 -1.36 9.15 7.01
C ARG A 278 -0.25 8.93 5.98
N GLY A 279 -0.06 9.94 5.15
CA GLY A 279 1.04 10.03 4.23
C GLY A 279 0.64 10.86 3.03
N ARG A 280 1.62 11.55 2.43
CA ARG A 280 1.43 12.29 1.18
C ARG A 280 2.18 11.60 0.06
N PHE A 281 1.51 11.31 -1.03
CA PHE A 281 2.06 10.63 -2.20
C PHE A 281 1.88 11.53 -3.41
N GLU A 282 2.99 12.06 -3.92
CA GLU A 282 3.02 13.09 -4.97
C GLU A 282 3.66 12.52 -6.24
N ASP A 283 2.95 12.55 -7.36
CA ASP A 283 3.46 12.14 -8.68
C ASP A 283 4.05 10.70 -8.73
N CYS A 284 3.49 9.80 -7.92
CA CYS A 284 3.88 8.40 -7.88
C CYS A 284 3.24 7.58 -9.02
N GLN A 285 3.96 6.57 -9.51
CA GLN A 285 3.44 5.59 -10.47
C GLN A 285 3.27 4.23 -9.79
N VAL A 286 2.07 3.67 -9.85
CA VAL A 286 1.76 2.33 -9.35
C VAL A 286 1.29 1.46 -10.49
N LEU A 287 2.13 0.50 -10.89
CA LEU A 287 1.94 -0.27 -12.12
C LEU A 287 1.83 -1.76 -11.79
N ASN A 288 0.89 -2.45 -12.43
CA ASN A 288 0.72 -3.91 -12.38
C ASN A 288 0.62 -4.47 -10.95
N SER A 289 -0.09 -3.79 -10.05
CA SER A 289 -0.33 -4.35 -8.71
C SER A 289 -1.27 -5.55 -8.78
N GLY A 290 -0.90 -6.63 -8.09
CA GLY A 290 -1.61 -7.90 -8.15
C GLY A 290 -3.02 -7.85 -7.56
N ASN A 291 -3.28 -6.96 -6.60
CA ASN A 291 -4.58 -6.81 -5.96
C ASN A 291 -5.08 -5.35 -6.00
N ILE A 292 -4.43 -4.42 -5.31
CA ILE A 292 -4.89 -3.03 -5.19
C ILE A 292 -3.72 -2.07 -5.41
N ALA A 293 -3.84 -1.06 -6.26
CA ALA A 293 -2.74 -0.11 -6.45
C ALA A 293 -2.54 0.79 -5.22
N VAL A 294 -3.62 1.40 -4.72
CA VAL A 294 -3.61 2.21 -3.49
C VAL A 294 -4.70 1.73 -2.55
N PHE A 295 -4.31 1.25 -1.37
CA PHE A 295 -5.25 0.74 -0.38
C PHE A 295 -5.20 1.55 0.92
N SER A 296 -6.35 2.08 1.32
CA SER A 296 -6.56 2.74 2.59
C SER A 296 -7.51 1.89 3.45
N THR A 297 -7.05 1.46 4.63
CA THR A 297 -7.84 0.58 5.50
C THR A 297 -7.64 0.87 6.99
N ARG A 298 -8.52 0.38 7.88
CA ARG A 298 -8.38 0.48 9.34
C ARG A 298 -8.06 1.91 9.82
N GLY A 299 -8.83 2.89 9.36
CA GLY A 299 -8.64 4.31 9.70
C GLY A 299 -7.47 5.01 9.00
N GLY A 300 -6.77 4.37 8.06
CA GLY A 300 -5.76 5.03 7.23
C GLY A 300 -6.35 6.19 6.43
N ALA A 301 -5.57 7.24 6.16
CA ALA A 301 -6.06 8.44 5.45
C ALA A 301 -4.95 9.11 4.61
N PRO A 302 -4.55 8.52 3.47
CA PRO A 302 -3.54 9.10 2.59
C PRO A 302 -4.07 10.34 1.83
N GLU A 303 -3.14 11.22 1.49
CA GLU A 303 -3.32 12.23 0.43
C GLU A 303 -2.49 11.81 -0.77
N VAL A 304 -3.14 11.53 -1.89
CA VAL A 304 -2.49 11.19 -3.16
C VAL A 304 -2.76 12.31 -4.15
N HIS A 305 -1.71 12.88 -4.72
CA HIS A 305 -1.80 13.97 -5.67
C HIS A 305 -0.94 13.70 -6.90
N GLY A 306 -1.53 13.72 -8.08
CA GLY A 306 -0.82 13.42 -9.32
C GLY A 306 -0.55 11.92 -9.51
N GLY A 307 0.22 11.61 -10.55
CA GLY A 307 0.67 10.24 -10.81
C GLY A 307 -0.26 9.38 -11.66
N ARG A 308 0.10 8.10 -11.76
CA ARG A 308 -0.52 7.12 -12.66
C ARG A 308 -0.67 5.76 -12.00
N ILE A 309 -1.86 5.17 -12.15
CA ILE A 309 -2.19 3.81 -11.75
C ILE A 309 -2.56 3.03 -13.02
N ALA A 310 -1.88 1.91 -13.30
CA ALA A 310 -2.19 1.13 -14.50
C ALA A 310 -1.89 -0.37 -14.44
N GLY A 311 -2.58 -1.17 -15.25
CA GLY A 311 -2.26 -2.58 -15.54
C GLY A 311 -2.54 -3.58 -14.41
N GLY A 312 -3.10 -3.13 -13.29
CA GLY A 312 -3.41 -3.95 -12.11
C GLY A 312 -4.89 -4.35 -12.00
N ASN A 313 -5.27 -4.90 -10.84
CA ASN A 313 -6.65 -5.34 -10.61
C ASN A 313 -7.58 -4.19 -10.17
N VAL A 314 -7.42 -3.69 -8.95
CA VAL A 314 -8.17 -2.55 -8.42
C VAL A 314 -7.26 -1.32 -8.34
N GLY A 315 -7.80 -0.15 -8.67
CA GLY A 315 -7.05 1.10 -8.63
C GLY A 315 -6.88 1.62 -7.20
N ILE A 316 -7.86 2.40 -6.74
CA ILE A 316 -7.89 2.96 -5.39
C ILE A 316 -9.00 2.29 -4.62
N ALA A 317 -8.69 1.70 -3.46
CA ALA A 317 -9.67 1.15 -2.55
C ALA A 317 -9.57 1.81 -1.17
N VAL A 318 -10.72 2.14 -0.60
CA VAL A 318 -10.86 2.64 0.78
C VAL A 318 -11.88 1.74 1.48
N SER A 319 -11.47 1.08 2.56
CA SER A 319 -12.31 0.12 3.29
C SER A 319 -12.07 0.18 4.80
N GLU A 320 -12.87 -0.55 5.58
CA GLU A 320 -12.72 -0.72 7.03
C GLU A 320 -12.54 0.61 7.79
N GLY A 321 -13.45 1.56 7.56
CA GLY A 321 -13.40 2.90 8.17
C GLY A 321 -12.23 3.75 7.68
N GLY A 322 -11.65 3.43 6.53
CA GLY A 322 -10.59 4.21 5.91
C GLY A 322 -11.07 5.56 5.38
N GLY A 323 -10.13 6.48 5.25
CA GLY A 323 -10.26 7.79 4.63
C GLY A 323 -9.36 7.94 3.40
N GLY A 324 -9.50 9.04 2.67
CA GLY A 324 -8.49 9.45 1.70
C GLY A 324 -8.87 10.64 0.82
N ARG A 325 -7.86 11.33 0.32
CA ARG A 325 -7.99 12.42 -0.66
C ARG A 325 -7.15 12.10 -1.88
N PHE A 326 -7.77 12.05 -3.05
CA PHE A 326 -7.12 11.60 -4.28
C PHE A 326 -7.33 12.66 -5.38
N GLY A 327 -6.29 13.42 -5.69
CA GLY A 327 -6.33 14.54 -6.63
C GLY A 327 -5.47 14.31 -7.85
N ASN A 328 -5.90 14.71 -9.05
CA ASN A 328 -5.08 14.72 -10.27
C ASN A 328 -4.50 13.35 -10.67
N VAL A 329 -5.22 12.25 -10.37
CA VAL A 329 -4.75 10.88 -10.62
C VAL A 329 -5.29 10.35 -11.95
N ARG A 330 -4.42 9.69 -12.74
CA ARG A 330 -4.84 8.89 -13.90
C ARG A 330 -4.89 7.42 -13.54
N VAL A 331 -6.03 6.78 -13.77
CA VAL A 331 -6.27 5.35 -13.52
C VAL A 331 -6.67 4.71 -14.84
N GLU A 332 -5.90 3.73 -15.31
CA GLU A 332 -6.17 3.13 -16.62
C GLU A 332 -5.83 1.65 -16.73
N ASP A 333 -6.43 0.97 -17.70
CA ASP A 333 -6.07 -0.40 -18.08
C ASP A 333 -6.12 -1.37 -16.90
N LEU A 334 -7.16 -1.26 -16.08
CA LEU A 334 -7.36 -2.16 -14.94
C LEU A 334 -8.24 -3.36 -15.32
N THR A 335 -8.13 -4.45 -14.57
CA THR A 335 -8.95 -5.65 -14.80
C THR A 335 -10.24 -5.68 -13.99
N SER A 336 -10.47 -4.71 -13.10
CA SER A 336 -11.67 -4.65 -12.25
C SER A 336 -12.14 -3.21 -12.00
N VAL A 337 -12.13 -2.75 -10.76
CA VAL A 337 -12.71 -1.46 -10.34
C VAL A 337 -11.63 -0.38 -10.22
N ALA A 338 -11.87 0.79 -10.79
CA ALA A 338 -10.95 1.91 -10.67
C ALA A 338 -10.96 2.53 -9.27
N LEU A 339 -12.14 2.83 -8.72
CA LEU A 339 -12.32 3.48 -7.43
C LEU A 339 -13.32 2.69 -6.58
N ARG A 340 -12.94 2.30 -5.37
CA ARG A 340 -13.79 1.52 -4.46
C ARG A 340 -13.84 2.16 -3.07
N VAL A 341 -15.04 2.35 -2.54
CA VAL A 341 -15.24 2.90 -1.17
C VAL A 341 -16.25 2.06 -0.41
N TRP A 342 -15.79 1.24 0.53
CA TRP A 342 -16.60 0.25 1.22
C TRP A 342 -16.58 0.38 2.75
N SER A 343 -17.50 -0.29 3.43
CA SER A 343 -17.40 -0.59 4.87
C SER A 343 -17.22 0.64 5.78
N GLY A 344 -18.11 1.63 5.64
CA GLY A 344 -18.13 2.82 6.49
C GLY A 344 -16.99 3.81 6.20
N SER A 345 -16.40 3.74 5.00
CA SER A 345 -15.25 4.55 4.59
C SER A 345 -15.64 5.84 3.86
N ALA A 346 -14.75 6.83 3.88
CA ALA A 346 -14.97 8.12 3.23
C ALA A 346 -13.82 8.48 2.28
N ALA A 347 -14.12 8.83 1.03
CA ALA A 347 -13.10 9.25 0.06
C ALA A 347 -13.52 10.46 -0.76
N SER A 348 -12.56 11.32 -1.08
CA SER A 348 -12.74 12.42 -2.02
C SER A 348 -11.81 12.25 -3.22
N PHE A 349 -12.36 12.45 -4.42
CA PHE A 349 -11.67 12.35 -5.68
C PHE A 349 -11.85 13.67 -6.45
N ASP A 350 -10.75 14.28 -6.85
CA ASP A 350 -10.73 15.59 -7.52
C ASP A 350 -9.84 15.52 -8.76
N HIS A 351 -10.34 15.94 -9.92
CA HIS A 351 -9.59 15.88 -11.18
C HIS A 351 -9.05 14.48 -11.51
N VAL A 352 -9.86 13.45 -11.32
CA VAL A 352 -9.48 12.06 -11.60
C VAL A 352 -9.90 11.66 -13.01
N ARG A 353 -9.03 10.93 -13.71
CA ARG A 353 -9.36 10.35 -15.03
C ARG A 353 -9.27 8.84 -14.97
N VAL A 354 -10.38 8.18 -15.30
CA VAL A 354 -10.50 6.72 -15.38
C VAL A 354 -10.74 6.33 -16.83
N GLU A 355 -9.86 5.50 -17.40
CA GLU A 355 -9.98 5.02 -18.78
C GLU A 355 -9.76 3.51 -18.89
N ARG A 356 -10.53 2.82 -19.74
CA ARG A 356 -10.29 1.40 -20.06
C ARG A 356 -10.26 0.52 -18.80
N CYS A 357 -11.19 0.81 -17.88
CA CYS A 357 -11.43 0.03 -16.67
C CYS A 357 -12.84 -0.56 -16.75
N PRO A 358 -13.05 -1.84 -16.37
CA PRO A 358 -14.38 -2.42 -16.37
C PRO A 358 -15.38 -1.60 -15.58
N SER A 359 -15.08 -1.23 -14.33
CA SER A 359 -15.96 -0.44 -13.47
C SER A 359 -15.26 0.85 -13.00
N GLY A 360 -16.02 1.94 -12.93
CA GLY A 360 -15.50 3.26 -12.52
C GLY A 360 -15.42 3.41 -11.00
N LEU A 361 -16.51 3.86 -10.38
CA LEU A 361 -16.68 3.93 -8.92
C LEU A 361 -17.67 2.89 -8.42
N GLU A 362 -17.31 2.16 -7.37
CA GLU A 362 -18.23 1.31 -6.60
C GLU A 362 -18.21 1.68 -5.12
N THR A 363 -19.39 1.99 -4.57
CA THR A 363 -19.58 2.16 -3.14
C THR A 363 -20.54 1.13 -2.58
N GLN A 364 -20.19 0.56 -1.41
CA GLN A 364 -21.00 -0.45 -0.72
C GLN A 364 -20.73 -0.41 0.78
N GLY A 365 -21.77 -0.23 1.58
CA GLY A 365 -21.63 -0.24 3.05
C GLY A 365 -22.79 0.48 3.73
N ASP A 366 -22.58 0.85 4.98
CA ASP A 366 -23.57 1.60 5.78
C ASP A 366 -23.60 3.10 5.44
N SER A 367 -24.41 3.85 6.20
CA SER A 367 -24.55 5.31 6.05
C SER A 367 -23.27 6.14 6.28
N GLY A 368 -22.21 5.55 6.84
CA GLY A 368 -20.89 6.16 6.95
C GLY A 368 -20.07 6.07 5.65
N THR A 369 -20.50 5.24 4.70
CA THR A 369 -19.81 5.04 3.43
C THR A 369 -20.09 6.20 2.47
N THR A 370 -19.08 7.03 2.19
CA THR A 370 -19.24 8.26 1.41
C THR A 370 -18.17 8.43 0.31
N ALA A 371 -18.59 8.91 -0.85
CA ALA A 371 -17.67 9.27 -1.93
C ALA A 371 -18.07 10.60 -2.59
N ASP A 372 -17.14 11.55 -2.61
CA ASP A 372 -17.30 12.84 -3.30
C ASP A 372 -16.37 12.90 -4.51
N LEU A 373 -16.93 13.08 -5.70
CA LEU A 373 -16.19 13.17 -6.96
C LEU A 373 -16.41 14.55 -7.58
N THR A 374 -15.31 15.21 -7.95
CA THR A 374 -15.33 16.53 -8.60
C THR A 374 -14.40 16.53 -9.81
N ASP A 375 -14.86 17.05 -10.94
CA ASP A 375 -14.07 17.18 -12.18
C ASP A 375 -13.48 15.83 -12.66
N THR A 376 -14.27 14.75 -12.54
CA THR A 376 -13.85 13.38 -12.87
C THR A 376 -14.37 12.94 -14.24
N LEU A 377 -13.52 12.24 -15.00
CA LEU A 377 -13.89 11.58 -16.26
C LEU A 377 -13.83 10.06 -16.12
N PHE A 378 -14.90 9.37 -16.53
CA PHE A 378 -14.94 7.94 -16.78
C PHE A 378 -15.12 7.68 -18.27
N ARG A 379 -14.28 6.82 -18.84
CA ARG A 379 -14.24 6.60 -20.28
C ARG A 379 -13.89 5.16 -20.61
N ASP A 380 -14.52 4.59 -21.63
CA ASP A 380 -14.22 3.24 -22.14
C ASP A 380 -14.41 2.17 -21.04
N PHE A 381 -15.65 2.01 -20.54
CA PHE A 381 -16.00 1.11 -19.43
C PHE A 381 -17.07 0.07 -19.83
N THR A 382 -17.06 -1.10 -19.20
CA THR A 382 -17.98 -2.23 -19.53
C THR A 382 -19.03 -2.52 -18.46
N LEU A 383 -18.79 -2.08 -17.23
CA LEU A 383 -19.71 -2.02 -16.09
C LEU A 383 -20.02 -0.54 -15.79
N PRO A 384 -21.00 -0.21 -14.92
CA PRO A 384 -21.38 1.19 -14.72
C PRO A 384 -20.20 2.11 -14.33
N ALA A 385 -20.20 3.34 -14.84
CA ALA A 385 -19.17 4.32 -14.47
C ALA A 385 -19.25 4.71 -12.99
N VAL A 386 -20.45 4.77 -12.41
CA VAL A 386 -20.65 4.91 -10.96
C VAL A 386 -21.79 4.01 -10.50
N THR A 387 -21.56 3.23 -9.44
CA THR A 387 -22.58 2.48 -8.72
C THR A 387 -22.55 2.82 -7.24
N ALA A 388 -23.67 3.33 -6.72
CA ALA A 388 -23.91 3.49 -5.29
C ALA A 388 -24.87 2.42 -4.77
N SER A 389 -24.44 1.61 -3.79
CA SER A 389 -25.24 0.57 -3.15
C SER A 389 -25.13 0.57 -1.62
N GLY A 390 -25.81 -0.35 -0.93
CA GLY A 390 -25.96 -0.36 0.52
C GLY A 390 -26.78 0.84 1.00
N GLN A 391 -26.23 1.54 1.99
CA GLN A 391 -26.73 2.81 2.51
C GLN A 391 -25.77 3.97 2.19
N SER A 392 -24.89 3.78 1.21
CA SER A 392 -23.83 4.74 0.88
C SER A 392 -24.39 6.05 0.32
N ARG A 393 -23.60 7.12 0.47
CA ARG A 393 -23.90 8.46 -0.07
C ARG A 393 -22.81 8.90 -1.05
N VAL A 394 -23.19 9.12 -2.29
CA VAL A 394 -22.25 9.54 -3.35
C VAL A 394 -22.66 10.88 -3.93
N THR A 395 -21.71 11.82 -4.02
CA THR A 395 -21.92 13.13 -4.68
C THR A 395 -21.00 13.27 -5.88
N LEU A 396 -21.56 13.54 -7.05
CA LEU A 396 -20.85 13.80 -8.29
C LEU A 396 -21.06 15.27 -8.69
N ARG A 397 -19.96 15.98 -8.93
CA ARG A 397 -19.95 17.37 -9.41
C ARG A 397 -19.08 17.49 -10.65
N ARG A 398 -19.63 17.93 -11.78
CA ARG A 398 -18.89 18.02 -13.05
C ARG A 398 -18.23 16.69 -13.45
N VAL A 399 -18.97 15.59 -13.30
CA VAL A 399 -18.52 14.24 -13.65
C VAL A 399 -19.06 13.86 -15.03
N THR A 400 -18.17 13.34 -15.88
CA THR A 400 -18.52 12.86 -17.22
C THR A 400 -18.32 11.35 -17.32
N ALA A 401 -19.29 10.64 -17.88
CA ALA A 401 -19.16 9.23 -18.24
C ALA A 401 -19.41 9.06 -19.74
N GLU A 402 -18.41 8.60 -20.50
CA GLU A 402 -18.54 8.44 -21.95
C GLU A 402 -18.08 7.06 -22.44
N ARG A 403 -18.71 6.56 -23.51
CA ARG A 403 -18.34 5.30 -24.17
C ARG A 403 -18.32 4.12 -23.21
N GLY A 404 -19.50 3.67 -22.78
CA GLY A 404 -19.60 2.47 -21.95
C GLY A 404 -21.02 1.97 -21.73
N THR A 405 -21.23 1.10 -20.74
CA THR A 405 -22.53 0.41 -20.61
C THR A 405 -23.60 1.25 -19.92
N VAL A 406 -23.33 1.71 -18.69
CA VAL A 406 -24.24 2.55 -17.90
C VAL A 406 -23.47 3.72 -17.30
N GLY A 407 -24.02 4.94 -17.36
CA GLY A 407 -23.40 6.10 -16.73
C GLY A 407 -23.44 6.01 -15.20
N PHE A 408 -24.59 6.34 -14.61
CA PHE A 408 -24.72 6.52 -13.16
C PHE A 408 -25.83 5.63 -12.58
N GLY A 409 -25.51 4.81 -11.58
CA GLY A 409 -26.43 3.87 -10.96
C GLY A 409 -26.55 4.06 -9.45
N VAL A 410 -27.77 3.95 -8.93
CA VAL A 410 -28.07 3.85 -7.50
C VAL A 410 -29.03 2.69 -7.24
N THR A 411 -28.75 1.91 -6.20
CA THR A 411 -29.55 0.75 -5.80
C THR A 411 -29.65 0.64 -4.27
N GLU A 412 -30.43 -0.33 -3.80
CA GLU A 412 -30.65 -0.58 -2.36
C GLU A 412 -31.14 0.70 -1.66
N ASP A 413 -30.61 1.08 -0.51
CA ASP A 413 -31.01 2.30 0.22
C ASP A 413 -30.02 3.47 0.00
N ALA A 414 -29.17 3.37 -1.03
CA ALA A 414 -28.13 4.34 -1.31
C ALA A 414 -28.69 5.65 -1.88
N GLN A 415 -27.88 6.71 -1.78
CA GLN A 415 -28.21 8.04 -2.27
C GLN A 415 -27.13 8.52 -3.24
N LEU A 416 -27.55 8.94 -4.43
CA LEU A 416 -26.69 9.48 -5.47
C LEU A 416 -27.12 10.88 -5.86
N PHE A 417 -26.21 11.84 -5.71
CA PHE A 417 -26.41 13.26 -6.03
C PHE A 417 -25.57 13.64 -7.24
N LEU A 418 -26.20 14.14 -8.29
CA LEU A 418 -25.57 14.55 -9.54
C LEU A 418 -25.73 16.06 -9.73
N HIS A 419 -24.62 16.76 -9.95
CA HIS A 419 -24.58 18.19 -10.24
C HIS A 419 -23.70 18.46 -11.46
N ASP A 420 -24.27 19.04 -12.51
CA ASP A 420 -23.56 19.40 -13.74
C ASP A 420 -22.84 18.20 -14.38
N CYS A 421 -23.50 17.03 -14.38
CA CYS A 421 -22.93 15.79 -14.88
C CYS A 421 -23.36 15.50 -16.33
N ALA A 422 -22.53 14.75 -17.06
CA ALA A 422 -22.80 14.36 -18.43
C ALA A 422 -22.60 12.86 -18.66
N VAL A 423 -23.46 12.26 -19.48
CA VAL A 423 -23.33 10.89 -19.99
C VAL A 423 -23.47 10.89 -21.51
N SER A 424 -22.56 10.24 -22.22
CA SER A 424 -22.62 10.18 -23.68
C SER A 424 -22.19 8.82 -24.24
N THR A 425 -22.82 8.39 -25.34
CA THR A 425 -22.40 7.19 -26.08
C THR A 425 -22.43 5.94 -25.21
N VAL A 426 -23.56 5.66 -24.54
CA VAL A 426 -23.73 4.49 -23.67
C VAL A 426 -24.65 3.44 -24.25
N SER A 427 -24.36 2.16 -24.05
CA SER A 427 -25.11 1.07 -24.71
C SER A 427 -26.40 0.67 -23.99
N SER A 428 -26.53 0.92 -22.68
CA SER A 428 -27.69 0.48 -21.88
C SER A 428 -28.46 1.61 -21.22
N GLY A 429 -27.79 2.55 -20.55
CA GLY A 429 -28.50 3.71 -20.02
C GLY A 429 -27.67 4.80 -19.39
N GLY A 430 -28.26 6.00 -19.34
CA GLY A 430 -27.61 7.19 -18.79
C GLY A 430 -27.55 7.17 -17.27
N ALA A 431 -28.69 7.30 -16.62
CA ALA A 431 -28.82 7.26 -15.16
C ALA A 431 -29.94 6.29 -14.73
N ILE A 432 -29.69 5.49 -13.68
CA ILE A 432 -30.59 4.41 -13.26
C ILE A 432 -30.77 4.41 -11.74
N GLY A 433 -32.03 4.40 -11.28
CA GLY A 433 -32.43 4.08 -9.91
C GLY A 433 -33.12 2.71 -9.84
N MET A 434 -32.69 1.86 -8.91
CA MET A 434 -33.24 0.51 -8.67
C MET A 434 -33.48 0.27 -7.18
N GLY A 435 -34.23 -0.77 -6.82
CA GLY A 435 -34.50 -1.09 -5.40
C GLY A 435 -35.20 0.07 -4.68
N ASN A 436 -34.62 0.55 -3.57
CA ASN A 436 -35.08 1.74 -2.84
C ASN A 436 -34.18 2.97 -3.12
N GLY A 437 -33.33 2.89 -4.15
CA GLY A 437 -32.25 3.83 -4.38
C GLY A 437 -32.79 5.23 -4.65
N ARG A 438 -32.07 6.25 -4.18
CA ARG A 438 -32.49 7.66 -4.32
C ARG A 438 -31.54 8.41 -5.22
N LEU A 439 -32.04 8.80 -6.39
CA LEU A 439 -31.30 9.56 -7.39
C LEU A 439 -31.78 11.01 -7.39
N PHE A 440 -30.86 11.93 -7.12
CA PHE A 440 -31.08 13.37 -7.22
C PHE A 440 -30.18 13.92 -8.31
N ALA A 441 -30.76 14.52 -9.36
CA ALA A 441 -29.99 15.07 -10.46
C ALA A 441 -30.37 16.52 -10.75
N ARG A 442 -29.35 17.37 -10.89
CA ARG A 442 -29.46 18.77 -11.30
C ARG A 442 -28.49 19.00 -12.45
N ASN A 443 -28.99 19.52 -13.56
CA ASN A 443 -28.20 19.76 -14.78
C ASN A 443 -27.52 18.48 -15.30
N LEU A 444 -28.26 17.37 -15.39
CA LEU A 444 -27.77 16.15 -16.01
C LEU A 444 -28.00 16.21 -17.52
N THR A 445 -26.96 15.96 -18.32
CA THR A 445 -27.08 15.76 -19.76
C THR A 445 -26.82 14.30 -20.10
N VAL A 446 -27.75 13.65 -20.80
CA VAL A 446 -27.55 12.33 -21.39
C VAL A 446 -27.73 12.45 -22.89
N SER A 447 -26.77 11.95 -23.66
CA SER A 447 -26.75 12.03 -25.13
C SER A 447 -26.32 10.70 -25.75
N ASP A 448 -26.81 10.40 -26.95
CA ASP A 448 -26.37 9.25 -27.77
C ASP A 448 -26.40 7.91 -27.00
N SER A 449 -27.46 7.67 -26.24
CA SER A 449 -27.66 6.41 -25.53
C SER A 449 -28.36 5.40 -26.45
N GLU A 450 -27.79 4.21 -26.66
CA GLU A 450 -28.45 3.11 -27.38
C GLU A 450 -29.60 2.50 -26.56
N GLY A 451 -29.66 2.79 -25.26
CA GLY A 451 -30.74 2.39 -24.36
C GLY A 451 -31.58 3.56 -23.84
N ILE A 452 -31.76 3.64 -22.53
CA ILE A 452 -32.65 4.59 -21.86
C ILE A 452 -31.85 5.75 -21.23
N GLY A 453 -32.30 6.99 -21.41
CA GLY A 453 -31.65 8.16 -20.81
C GLY A 453 -31.70 8.14 -19.27
N LEU A 454 -32.90 8.08 -18.70
CA LEU A 454 -33.16 7.97 -17.26
C LEU A 454 -34.08 6.78 -16.97
N CYS A 455 -33.71 5.89 -16.07
CA CYS A 455 -34.54 4.77 -15.66
C CYS A 455 -34.80 4.76 -14.16
N GLY A 456 -36.05 4.56 -13.76
CA GLY A 456 -36.45 4.28 -12.39
C GLY A 456 -37.23 2.97 -12.30
N ARG A 457 -36.79 2.06 -11.42
CA ARG A 457 -37.41 0.74 -11.21
C ARG A 457 -37.75 0.51 -9.74
N ASP A 458 -38.54 -0.52 -9.49
CA ASP A 458 -38.91 -1.00 -8.16
C ASP A 458 -39.51 0.12 -7.29
N ALA A 459 -39.00 0.36 -6.08
CA ALA A 459 -39.44 1.43 -5.18
C ALA A 459 -38.48 2.64 -5.18
N SER A 460 -37.67 2.79 -6.22
CA SER A 460 -36.67 3.85 -6.30
C SER A 460 -37.32 5.23 -6.36
N TYR A 461 -36.57 6.23 -5.89
CA TYR A 461 -36.97 7.63 -5.92
C TYR A 461 -36.06 8.43 -6.86
N VAL A 462 -36.67 9.16 -7.80
CA VAL A 462 -35.95 9.97 -8.79
C VAL A 462 -36.41 11.43 -8.76
N ASP A 463 -35.53 12.35 -8.39
CA ASP A 463 -35.78 13.79 -8.43
C ASP A 463 -34.78 14.45 -9.38
N VAL A 464 -35.25 14.76 -10.59
CA VAL A 464 -34.40 15.25 -11.68
C VAL A 464 -34.90 16.62 -12.14
N ALA A 465 -34.01 17.60 -12.16
CA ALA A 465 -34.34 18.95 -12.59
C ALA A 465 -33.30 19.55 -13.55
N HIS A 466 -33.77 20.38 -14.48
CA HIS A 466 -32.96 21.10 -15.47
C HIS A 466 -32.08 20.18 -16.33
N SER A 467 -32.58 18.99 -16.65
CA SER A 467 -31.81 17.93 -17.32
C SER A 467 -32.25 17.73 -18.77
N THR A 468 -31.32 17.25 -19.60
CA THR A 468 -31.53 17.02 -21.03
C THR A 468 -31.24 15.58 -21.39
N PHE A 469 -32.14 14.95 -22.14
CA PHE A 469 -32.00 13.60 -22.67
C PHE A 469 -32.14 13.67 -24.20
N ALA A 470 -31.02 13.67 -24.90
CA ALA A 470 -30.96 13.79 -26.35
C ALA A 470 -30.63 12.43 -26.98
N ASP A 471 -31.30 12.11 -28.08
CA ASP A 471 -30.95 11.00 -28.97
C ASP A 471 -30.79 9.64 -28.25
N CYS A 472 -31.70 9.38 -27.29
CA CYS A 472 -31.81 8.11 -26.59
C CYS A 472 -32.70 7.14 -27.39
N ALA A 473 -32.14 6.02 -27.86
CA ALA A 473 -32.79 5.16 -28.84
C ALA A 473 -34.06 4.45 -28.32
N VAL A 474 -34.10 4.07 -27.04
CA VAL A 474 -35.29 3.43 -26.44
C VAL A 474 -36.26 4.49 -25.92
N ALA A 475 -35.81 5.31 -24.97
CA ALA A 475 -36.59 6.39 -24.39
C ALA A 475 -35.71 7.42 -23.68
N GLY A 476 -36.17 8.68 -23.63
CA GLY A 476 -35.55 9.69 -22.76
C GLY A 476 -35.66 9.32 -21.29
N ALA A 477 -36.85 8.89 -20.84
CA ALA A 477 -37.04 8.33 -19.50
C ALA A 477 -38.02 7.14 -19.46
N VAL A 478 -37.75 6.17 -18.59
CA VAL A 478 -38.64 5.03 -18.31
C VAL A 478 -38.80 4.85 -16.81
N PHE A 479 -40.06 4.83 -16.37
CA PHE A 479 -40.43 4.53 -14.99
C PHE A 479 -41.31 3.29 -14.98
N ASP A 480 -40.91 2.29 -14.20
CA ASP A 480 -41.62 1.03 -14.03
C ASP A 480 -41.86 0.75 -12.54
N ASN A 481 -42.76 -0.19 -12.24
CA ASN A 481 -43.12 -0.61 -10.88
C ASN A 481 -43.56 0.58 -10.00
N GLY A 482 -43.23 0.56 -8.71
CA GLY A 482 -43.57 1.59 -7.73
C GLY A 482 -42.63 2.80 -7.71
N CYS A 483 -41.82 3.00 -8.75
CA CYS A 483 -40.87 4.12 -8.81
C CYS A 483 -41.62 5.44 -8.71
N SER A 484 -41.13 6.36 -7.88
CA SER A 484 -41.78 7.65 -7.63
C SER A 484 -40.79 8.80 -7.73
N GLY A 485 -41.30 10.03 -7.81
CA GLY A 485 -40.45 11.22 -7.84
C GLY A 485 -40.98 12.29 -8.77
N ARG A 486 -40.07 13.07 -9.38
CA ARG A 486 -40.45 14.19 -10.26
C ARG A 486 -39.40 14.50 -11.33
N LEU A 487 -39.89 15.00 -12.46
CA LEU A 487 -39.12 15.65 -13.52
C LEU A 487 -39.51 17.13 -13.61
N VAL A 488 -38.54 18.03 -13.42
CA VAL A 488 -38.75 19.50 -13.40
C VAL A 488 -37.84 20.17 -14.44
N ASP A 489 -38.42 20.94 -15.35
CA ASP A 489 -37.74 21.69 -16.40
C ASP A 489 -36.81 20.84 -17.27
N CYS A 490 -37.19 19.59 -17.50
CA CYS A 490 -36.43 18.64 -18.30
C CYS A 490 -36.74 18.80 -19.79
N SER A 491 -35.81 18.38 -20.64
CA SER A 491 -36.04 18.28 -22.08
C SER A 491 -35.65 16.91 -22.64
N VAL A 492 -36.45 16.42 -23.58
CA VAL A 492 -36.19 15.18 -24.31
C VAL A 492 -36.27 15.47 -25.80
N SER A 493 -35.20 15.22 -26.54
CA SER A 493 -35.15 15.43 -27.98
C SER A 493 -34.61 14.22 -28.70
N GLY A 494 -35.01 14.04 -29.95
CA GLY A 494 -34.50 12.99 -30.82
C GLY A 494 -35.46 12.66 -31.95
N THR A 495 -35.05 11.73 -32.81
CA THR A 495 -35.80 11.30 -34.00
C THR A 495 -36.51 9.97 -33.85
N GLN A 496 -36.21 9.19 -32.79
CA GLN A 496 -36.74 7.85 -32.55
C GLN A 496 -37.01 7.61 -31.06
N GLY A 497 -37.70 6.51 -30.74
CA GLY A 497 -38.05 6.16 -29.37
C GLY A 497 -39.25 6.93 -28.84
N ARG A 498 -39.31 7.08 -27.51
CA ARG A 498 -40.37 7.83 -26.80
C ARG A 498 -39.75 8.81 -25.81
N ALA A 499 -40.48 9.87 -25.49
CA ALA A 499 -39.99 10.85 -24.53
C ALA A 499 -39.93 10.25 -23.12
N VAL A 500 -41.08 9.78 -22.66
CA VAL A 500 -41.26 9.20 -21.32
C VAL A 500 -42.18 7.99 -21.42
N GLN A 501 -41.79 6.88 -20.79
CA GLN A 501 -42.69 5.81 -20.40
C GLN A 501 -43.04 5.96 -18.93
N HIS A 502 -44.31 6.22 -18.65
CA HIS A 502 -44.79 6.67 -17.36
C HIS A 502 -45.58 5.57 -16.62
N ASN A 503 -45.37 5.41 -15.31
CA ASN A 503 -46.05 4.44 -14.45
C ASN A 503 -47.21 5.03 -13.61
N GLY A 504 -47.43 6.33 -13.66
CA GLY A 504 -48.43 7.05 -12.86
C GLY A 504 -47.92 7.67 -11.57
N HIS A 505 -46.68 7.38 -11.15
CA HIS A 505 -46.16 7.73 -9.81
C HIS A 505 -45.03 8.79 -9.82
N VAL A 506 -44.47 9.09 -10.98
CA VAL A 506 -43.47 10.16 -11.16
C VAL A 506 -44.15 11.42 -11.68
N GLU A 507 -44.05 12.56 -11.00
CA GLU A 507 -44.66 13.80 -11.44
C GLU A 507 -43.90 14.42 -12.63
N LEU A 508 -44.59 14.75 -13.72
CA LEU A 508 -44.02 15.49 -14.85
C LEU A 508 -44.38 16.97 -14.70
N VAL A 509 -43.60 17.73 -13.93
CA VAL A 509 -43.90 19.14 -13.60
C VAL A 509 -43.73 20.04 -14.83
N SER A 510 -42.61 19.91 -15.53
CA SER A 510 -42.37 20.59 -16.80
C SER A 510 -41.40 19.76 -17.67
N LEU A 511 -41.85 19.45 -18.89
CA LEU A 511 -41.12 18.62 -19.85
C LEU A 511 -41.28 19.21 -21.25
N ARG A 512 -40.16 19.57 -21.90
CA ARG A 512 -40.13 19.93 -23.33
C ARG A 512 -39.76 18.72 -24.15
N THR A 513 -40.59 18.32 -25.12
CA THR A 513 -40.31 17.13 -25.91
C THR A 513 -40.81 17.21 -27.36
N SER A 514 -40.03 16.62 -28.29
CA SER A 514 -40.44 16.33 -29.67
C SER A 514 -41.02 14.91 -29.85
N LEU A 515 -40.89 14.06 -28.82
CA LEU A 515 -41.27 12.65 -28.83
C LEU A 515 -42.52 12.39 -27.96
N PRO A 516 -43.25 11.28 -28.20
CA PRO A 516 -44.49 10.98 -27.47
C PRO A 516 -44.23 10.60 -26.01
N VAL A 517 -45.16 10.99 -25.12
CA VAL A 517 -45.25 10.52 -23.72
C VAL A 517 -46.28 9.40 -23.65
N VAL A 518 -45.87 8.22 -23.16
CA VAL A 518 -46.69 7.01 -23.17
C VAL A 518 -46.88 6.50 -21.74
N ARG A 519 -48.13 6.19 -21.36
CA ARG A 519 -48.43 5.56 -20.08
C ARG A 519 -48.39 4.05 -20.21
N LYS A 520 -47.68 3.36 -19.31
CA LYS A 520 -47.68 1.90 -19.25
C LYS A 520 -48.95 1.47 -18.51
N SER A 521 -49.87 0.78 -19.19
CA SER A 521 -50.99 0.12 -18.51
C SER A 521 -50.44 -1.00 -17.65
N ALA A 522 -50.92 -1.12 -16.41
CA ALA A 522 -50.58 -2.26 -15.56
C ALA A 522 -50.92 -3.56 -16.31
N PRO A 523 -50.01 -4.55 -16.36
CA PRO A 523 -50.39 -5.87 -16.84
C PRO A 523 -51.59 -6.38 -16.01
N PRO A 524 -52.56 -7.08 -16.61
CA PRO A 524 -53.64 -7.69 -15.85
C PRO A 524 -53.02 -8.56 -14.75
N ALA A 525 -53.57 -8.48 -13.53
CA ALA A 525 -53.08 -9.26 -12.41
C ALA A 525 -52.94 -10.72 -12.83
N GLU A 526 -51.74 -11.28 -12.72
CA GLU A 526 -51.56 -12.71 -12.92
C GLU A 526 -52.45 -13.43 -11.91
N PRO A 527 -53.20 -14.48 -12.35
CA PRO A 527 -53.93 -15.30 -11.40
C PRO A 527 -52.95 -15.79 -10.33
N PRO A 528 -53.37 -15.83 -9.05
CA PRO A 528 -52.48 -16.25 -7.97
C PRO A 528 -51.81 -17.56 -8.37
N PRO A 529 -50.49 -17.70 -8.17
CA PRO A 529 -49.79 -18.91 -8.55
C PRO A 529 -50.49 -20.08 -7.88
N THR A 530 -50.93 -21.06 -8.67
CA THR A 530 -51.39 -22.33 -8.13
C THR A 530 -50.17 -22.99 -7.50
N ILE A 531 -50.01 -22.85 -6.19
CA ILE A 531 -49.04 -23.64 -5.43
C ILE A 531 -49.58 -25.07 -5.43
N ILE A 532 -49.13 -25.89 -6.39
CA ILE A 532 -49.31 -27.34 -6.31
C ILE A 532 -48.26 -27.81 -5.31
N ASN A 533 -48.69 -27.94 -4.06
CA ASN A 533 -47.89 -28.57 -3.02
C ASN A 533 -47.84 -30.06 -3.36
N HIS A 534 -46.77 -30.53 -4.02
CA HIS A 534 -46.50 -31.96 -4.07
C HIS A 534 -46.29 -32.40 -2.62
N GLY A 535 -47.21 -33.22 -2.11
CA GLY A 535 -47.24 -33.61 -0.70
C GLY A 535 -45.90 -34.11 -0.16
N LEU A 536 -45.79 -34.10 1.17
CA LEU A 536 -44.62 -34.53 1.93
C LEU A 536 -43.97 -35.81 1.35
N VAL A 537 -42.69 -35.74 0.99
CA VAL A 537 -41.89 -36.92 0.67
C VAL A 537 -41.08 -37.29 1.90
N ILE A 538 -41.37 -38.45 2.49
CA ILE A 538 -40.64 -38.99 3.65
C ILE A 538 -39.52 -39.90 3.13
N HIS A 539 -38.28 -39.57 3.47
CA HIS A 539 -37.11 -40.39 3.15
C HIS A 539 -36.69 -41.26 4.34
N GLY A 540 -37.54 -42.19 4.76
CA GLY A 540 -37.27 -43.14 5.85
C GLY A 540 -38.51 -43.56 6.65
N ASP A 541 -38.31 -44.42 7.65
CA ASP A 541 -39.39 -44.87 8.55
C ASP A 541 -39.77 -43.78 9.57
N VAL A 542 -41.06 -43.56 9.78
CA VAL A 542 -41.61 -42.61 10.76
C VAL A 542 -42.67 -43.31 11.60
N HIS A 543 -42.61 -43.11 12.93
CA HIS A 543 -43.56 -43.65 13.89
C HIS A 543 -44.18 -42.51 14.72
N ASP A 544 -45.47 -42.62 15.05
CA ASP A 544 -46.25 -41.69 15.91
C ASP A 544 -46.27 -40.21 15.49
N SER A 545 -46.36 -39.92 14.19
CA SER A 545 -46.54 -38.54 13.69
C SER A 545 -47.97 -38.29 13.19
N GLN A 546 -48.57 -37.17 13.59
CA GLN A 546 -49.84 -36.67 13.03
C GLN A 546 -49.56 -35.49 12.09
N PHE A 547 -50.05 -35.58 10.86
CA PHE A 547 -49.97 -34.51 9.86
C PHE A 547 -51.39 -34.04 9.51
N ALA A 548 -51.60 -32.72 9.45
CA ALA A 548 -52.84 -32.12 8.98
C ALA A 548 -52.57 -31.25 7.75
N TRP A 549 -53.42 -31.35 6.72
CA TRP A 549 -53.34 -30.57 5.49
C TRP A 549 -54.66 -29.82 5.22
N SER A 550 -54.60 -28.76 4.40
CA SER A 550 -55.70 -27.82 4.13
C SER A 550 -56.11 -26.94 5.32
N ASN A 551 -55.13 -26.31 5.99
CA ASN A 551 -55.39 -25.27 6.98
C ASN A 551 -55.13 -23.89 6.39
N ASP A 552 -56.06 -22.97 6.59
CA ASP A 552 -55.96 -21.58 6.09
C ASP A 552 -55.21 -20.66 7.08
N VAL A 553 -54.92 -21.17 8.28
CA VAL A 553 -54.19 -20.47 9.36
C VAL A 553 -53.33 -21.49 10.11
N VAL A 554 -52.02 -21.24 10.22
CA VAL A 554 -51.09 -22.06 11.02
C VAL A 554 -50.60 -21.23 12.20
N THR A 555 -50.83 -21.71 13.42
CA THR A 555 -50.25 -21.13 14.65
C THR A 555 -49.40 -22.21 15.31
N GLN A 556 -48.08 -22.04 15.32
CA GLN A 556 -47.15 -23.00 15.91
C GLN A 556 -46.82 -22.58 17.35
N ASN A 557 -47.31 -23.34 18.33
CA ASN A 557 -46.91 -23.20 19.73
C ASN A 557 -45.95 -24.34 20.09
N GLN A 558 -44.72 -23.99 20.44
CA GLN A 558 -43.77 -24.92 21.04
C GLN A 558 -44.08 -25.02 22.54
N GLN A 559 -44.55 -26.18 23.00
CA GLN A 559 -44.55 -26.48 24.44
C GLN A 559 -43.23 -27.16 24.81
N PRO A 560 -42.54 -26.72 25.89
CA PRO A 560 -41.39 -27.43 26.40
C PRO A 560 -41.86 -28.70 27.11
N SER A 561 -41.28 -29.85 26.77
CA SER A 561 -41.52 -31.11 27.47
C SER A 561 -40.77 -31.13 28.81
N GLU A 562 -41.48 -30.83 29.90
CA GLU A 562 -41.29 -31.51 31.19
C GLU A 562 -42.02 -32.87 31.10
N GLY A 563 -41.58 -34.01 31.60
CA GLY A 563 -40.45 -34.43 32.41
C GLY A 563 -40.54 -35.95 32.63
N ASP A 564 -39.54 -36.49 33.34
CA ASP A 564 -39.31 -37.86 33.81
C ASP A 564 -40.47 -38.85 33.97
N GLY A 565 -40.14 -40.14 33.78
CA GLY A 565 -40.84 -41.24 34.46
C GLY A 565 -40.62 -42.65 33.91
N SER A 566 -39.51 -43.30 34.27
CA SER A 566 -39.37 -44.78 34.31
C SER A 566 -40.48 -45.42 35.19
N PRO A 567 -40.96 -46.67 34.97
CA PRO A 567 -40.21 -47.87 35.41
C PRO A 567 -40.47 -49.20 34.63
N SER A 568 -39.44 -50.03 34.46
CA SER A 568 -39.29 -51.43 34.95
C SER A 568 -38.08 -52.11 34.31
#